data_AF-A0A3M1GRM0-F1
#
_entry.id   AF-A0A3M1GRM0-F1
#
_cell.length_a   1.000
_cell.length_b   1.000
_cell.length_c   1.000
_cell.angle_alpha   90.00
_cell.angle_beta   90.00
_cell.angle_gamma   90.00
#
_symmetry.space_group_name_H-M   'P 1'
#
loop_
_entity.id
_entity.type
_entity.pdbx_description
1 polymer ?
#
loop_
_entity_poly.entity_id
_entity_poly.type
_entity_poly.pdbx_seq_one_letter_code
_entity_poly.pdbx_strand_id
1 'polypeptide(L)'
;MVVGTLCVLAGGLGATAALRGQPAVRAESPGDEALERQLAAFGLRLARLEQRQPAAPIAARATGDNESLRERVAALERRLAAIEQALETRAVAAGVSRAGAPDPAGLQAGIDDGQVATAAGARAAAADPIPPVIEKAVRRALEAERRQQEEEEQARAELRRLQRAERQVERIAERLALTDEQRSGFVALLLERDEARGALWRKVRDGEIPFEQAREQRELLWKAYDEKVRTLLAPAQYAELEKIRAEREQGGPRGGRRLPQ
;
A
#
# COMPACT_ATOMS: atom_id res chain seq x y z
N MET A 1 -27.38 5.33 -56.96
CA MET A 1 -26.33 6.33 -57.29
C MET A 1 -27.04 7.58 -57.76
N VAL A 2 -27.09 8.62 -56.92
CA VAL A 2 -27.62 9.93 -57.31
C VAL A 2 -26.51 10.93 -57.00
N VAL A 3 -25.97 11.51 -58.06
CA VAL A 3 -24.93 12.54 -58.05
C VAL A 3 -25.66 13.88 -57.92
N GLY A 4 -25.38 14.61 -56.85
CA GLY A 4 -26.01 15.89 -56.52
C GLY A 4 -24.99 17.03 -56.56
N THR A 5 -25.12 17.84 -57.61
CA THR A 5 -24.31 18.95 -58.08
C THR A 5 -24.21 20.15 -57.12
N LEU A 6 -23.02 20.76 -57.15
CA LEU A 6 -22.63 22.13 -56.79
C LEU A 6 -23.74 23.20 -56.71
N CYS A 7 -23.63 24.09 -55.72
CA CYS A 7 -23.95 25.51 -55.92
C CYS A 7 -23.02 26.40 -55.06
N VAL A 8 -22.29 27.26 -55.77
CA VAL A 8 -21.45 28.37 -55.29
C VAL A 8 -22.36 29.57 -55.03
N LEU A 9 -22.15 30.32 -53.95
CA LEU A 9 -22.50 31.74 -53.92
C LEU A 9 -21.59 32.52 -52.96
N ALA A 10 -21.03 33.58 -53.53
CA ALA A 10 -20.10 34.53 -52.96
C ALA A 10 -20.82 35.72 -52.31
N GLY A 11 -20.08 36.47 -51.49
CA GLY A 11 -20.31 37.91 -51.28
C GLY A 11 -20.46 38.32 -49.83
N GLY A 12 -19.62 39.27 -49.38
CA GLY A 12 -19.83 39.96 -48.11
C GLY A 12 -18.61 40.68 -47.55
N LEU A 13 -18.34 41.87 -48.07
CA LEU A 13 -17.28 42.81 -47.64
C LEU A 13 -17.43 43.30 -46.19
N GLY A 14 -16.28 43.55 -45.55
CA GLY A 14 -16.01 44.83 -44.90
C GLY A 14 -16.14 44.91 -43.38
N ALA A 15 -14.99 44.99 -42.69
CA ALA A 15 -14.75 45.94 -41.60
C ALA A 15 -13.29 45.80 -41.12
N THR A 16 -12.39 46.60 -41.69
CA THR A 16 -11.05 46.83 -41.17
C THR A 16 -11.13 47.85 -40.04
N ALA A 17 -11.07 47.38 -38.78
CA ALA A 17 -10.82 48.24 -37.63
C ALA A 17 -9.37 48.02 -37.16
N ALA A 18 -8.54 49.04 -37.39
CA ALA A 18 -7.18 49.12 -36.91
C ALA A 18 -7.17 49.24 -35.37
N LEU A 19 -6.74 48.17 -34.70
CA LEU A 19 -6.39 48.20 -33.28
C LEU A 19 -4.86 48.14 -33.16
N ARG A 20 -4.31 49.28 -32.72
CA ARG A 20 -2.91 49.51 -32.37
C ARG A 20 -2.40 48.44 -31.40
N GLY A 21 -1.16 48.05 -31.65
CA GLY A 21 -0.49 46.95 -30.99
C GLY A 21 -0.26 47.18 -29.49
N GLN A 22 -0.59 46.14 -28.73
CA GLN A 22 0.12 45.76 -27.53
C GLN A 22 0.91 44.48 -27.87
N PRO A 23 2.22 44.41 -27.60
CA PRO A 23 2.95 43.15 -27.71
C PRO A 23 2.41 42.22 -26.62
N ALA A 24 1.59 41.25 -27.03
CA ALA A 24 1.20 40.14 -26.19
C ALA A 24 2.49 39.37 -25.83
N VAL A 25 3.03 39.65 -24.66
CA VAL A 25 4.03 38.79 -24.00
C VAL A 25 3.28 37.51 -23.69
N ARG A 26 3.42 36.55 -24.60
CA ARG A 26 2.94 35.18 -24.48
C ARG A 26 3.74 34.57 -23.33
N ALA A 27 3.18 34.61 -22.13
CA ALA A 27 3.71 33.88 -20.99
C ALA A 27 3.50 32.39 -21.30
N GLU A 28 4.51 31.79 -21.93
CA GLU A 28 4.66 30.34 -22.00
C GLU A 28 4.72 29.84 -20.56
N SER A 29 3.60 29.27 -20.08
CA SER A 29 3.54 28.65 -18.76
C SER A 29 4.49 27.46 -18.76
N PRO A 30 5.62 27.49 -18.02
CA PRO A 30 6.59 26.39 -18.01
C PRO A 30 6.04 25.10 -17.37
N GLY A 31 4.80 25.12 -16.86
CA GLY A 31 4.14 23.98 -16.24
C GLY A 31 3.61 22.94 -17.23
N ASP A 32 3.14 23.35 -18.41
CA ASP A 32 2.44 22.44 -19.33
C ASP A 32 3.41 21.48 -20.03
N GLU A 33 4.59 21.96 -20.46
CA GLU A 33 5.62 21.08 -21.04
C GLU A 33 6.20 20.09 -20.02
N ALA A 34 6.33 20.49 -18.75
CA ALA A 34 6.82 19.59 -17.72
C ALA A 34 5.83 18.45 -17.45
N LEU A 35 4.54 18.74 -17.52
CA LEU A 35 3.47 17.77 -17.30
C LEU A 35 3.32 16.82 -18.50
N GLU A 36 3.41 17.33 -19.73
CA GLU A 36 3.42 16.49 -20.94
C GLU A 36 4.64 15.55 -20.97
N ARG A 37 5.83 16.02 -20.57
CA ARG A 37 7.03 15.18 -20.46
C ARG A 37 6.88 14.10 -19.39
N GLN A 38 6.21 14.39 -18.27
CA GLN A 38 5.94 13.39 -17.23
C GLN A 38 4.93 12.34 -17.70
N LEU A 39 3.86 12.74 -18.40
CA LEU A 39 2.86 11.83 -18.94
C LEU A 39 3.44 10.94 -20.04
N ALA A 40 4.27 11.50 -20.94
CA ALA A 40 4.98 10.74 -21.98
C ALA A 40 5.98 9.73 -21.38
N ALA A 41 6.74 10.13 -20.35
CA ALA A 41 7.65 9.22 -19.65
C ALA A 41 6.91 8.09 -18.91
N PHE A 42 5.68 8.35 -18.45
CA PHE A 42 4.85 7.35 -17.79
C PHE A 42 4.22 6.36 -18.79
N GLY A 43 3.76 6.84 -19.94
CA GLY A 43 3.26 5.99 -21.04
C GLY A 43 4.31 4.98 -21.54
N LEU A 44 5.56 5.41 -21.68
CA LEU A 44 6.69 4.52 -22.04
C LEU A 44 7.02 3.48 -20.95
N ARG A 45 6.74 3.76 -19.68
CA ARG A 45 6.87 2.76 -18.59
C ARG A 45 5.80 1.68 -18.67
N LEU A 46 4.57 2.03 -19.02
CA LEU A 46 3.47 1.07 -19.17
C LEU A 46 3.68 0.16 -20.38
N ALA A 47 4.07 0.70 -21.53
CA ALA A 47 4.41 -0.10 -22.71
C ALA A 47 5.59 -1.07 -22.44
N ARG A 48 6.54 -0.69 -21.58
CA ARG A 48 7.65 -1.55 -21.15
C ARG A 48 7.23 -2.60 -20.12
N LEU A 49 6.11 -2.41 -19.42
CA LEU A 49 5.51 -3.42 -18.53
C LEU A 49 4.73 -4.47 -19.32
N GLU A 50 4.12 -4.12 -20.46
CA GLU A 50 3.50 -5.11 -21.37
C GLU A 50 4.52 -5.99 -22.10
N GLN A 51 5.75 -5.50 -22.34
CA GLN A 51 6.84 -6.30 -22.91
C GLN A 51 7.60 -7.14 -21.87
N ARG A 52 7.27 -7.06 -20.57
CA ARG A 52 7.85 -7.98 -19.58
C ARG A 52 7.18 -9.33 -19.72
N GLN A 53 7.99 -10.29 -20.18
CA GLN A 53 7.79 -11.75 -20.28
C GLN A 53 6.57 -12.31 -19.51
N PRO A 54 5.82 -13.26 -20.12
CA PRO A 54 4.71 -13.92 -19.46
C PRO A 54 5.19 -14.42 -18.09
N ALA A 55 4.53 -13.93 -17.04
CA ALA A 55 4.84 -14.29 -15.68
C ALA A 55 4.96 -15.81 -15.59
N ALA A 56 6.15 -16.30 -15.25
CA ALA A 56 6.29 -17.69 -14.81
C ALA A 56 5.20 -17.93 -13.76
N PRO A 57 4.46 -19.06 -13.85
CA PRO A 57 3.27 -19.27 -13.05
C PRO A 57 3.62 -19.05 -11.58
N ILE A 58 2.84 -18.19 -10.91
CA ILE A 58 3.03 -17.79 -9.51
C ILE A 58 3.22 -19.02 -8.60
N ALA A 59 2.63 -20.16 -8.99
CA ALA A 59 2.82 -21.46 -8.37
C ALA A 59 4.29 -21.91 -8.27
N ALA A 60 5.13 -21.69 -9.29
CA ALA A 60 6.53 -22.13 -9.29
C ALA A 60 7.43 -21.29 -8.38
N ARG A 61 7.09 -20.03 -8.12
CA ARG A 61 7.80 -19.18 -7.13
C ARG A 61 7.39 -19.56 -5.71
N ALA A 62 6.10 -19.79 -5.47
CA ALA A 62 5.62 -20.23 -4.17
C ALA A 62 6.23 -21.58 -3.74
N THR A 63 6.49 -22.51 -4.67
CA THR A 63 7.14 -23.78 -4.35
C THR A 63 8.61 -23.61 -3.95
N GLY A 64 9.36 -22.74 -4.64
CA GLY A 64 10.77 -22.48 -4.31
C GLY A 64 10.95 -21.79 -2.96
N ASP A 65 10.07 -20.84 -2.63
CA ASP A 65 10.10 -20.17 -1.32
C ASP A 65 9.79 -21.13 -0.17
N ASN A 66 8.88 -22.10 -0.40
CA ASN A 66 8.59 -23.15 0.59
C ASN A 66 9.77 -24.09 0.84
N GLU A 67 10.55 -24.42 -0.19
CA GLU A 67 11.74 -25.27 -0.04
C GLU A 67 12.84 -24.56 0.75
N SER A 68 13.10 -23.28 0.43
CA SER A 68 14.03 -22.44 1.20
C SER A 68 13.63 -22.28 2.67
N LEU A 69 12.33 -22.11 2.96
CA LEU A 69 11.84 -22.05 4.34
C LEU A 69 12.05 -23.39 5.08
N ARG A 70 11.80 -24.53 4.42
CA ARG A 70 12.05 -25.86 5.00
C ARG A 70 13.53 -26.09 5.31
N GLU A 71 14.43 -25.68 4.42
CA GLU A 71 15.86 -25.74 4.67
C GLU A 71 16.30 -24.89 5.86
N ARG A 72 15.74 -23.67 5.99
CA ARG A 72 16.01 -22.78 7.13
C ARG A 72 15.51 -23.37 8.45
N VAL A 73 14.32 -23.97 8.47
CA VAL A 73 13.78 -24.67 9.66
C VAL A 73 14.69 -25.84 10.04
N ALA A 74 15.06 -26.70 9.09
CA ALA A 74 15.95 -27.84 9.35
C ALA A 74 17.36 -27.40 9.81
N ALA A 75 17.83 -26.22 9.40
CA ALA A 75 19.09 -25.67 9.88
C ALA A 75 18.99 -25.12 11.32
N LEU A 76 17.85 -24.54 11.69
CA LEU A 76 17.59 -24.06 13.06
C LEU A 76 17.42 -25.23 14.04
N GLU A 77 16.72 -26.29 13.65
CA GLU A 77 16.57 -27.51 14.46
C GLU A 77 17.93 -28.15 14.75
N ARG A 78 18.81 -28.25 13.74
CA ARG A 78 20.19 -28.73 13.92
C ARG A 78 21.00 -27.85 14.88
N ARG A 79 20.79 -26.53 14.83
CA ARG A 79 21.44 -25.59 15.77
C ARG A 79 20.92 -25.75 17.19
N LEU A 80 19.62 -25.92 17.39
CA LEU A 80 19.03 -26.16 18.71
C LEU A 80 19.54 -27.46 19.32
N ALA A 81 19.54 -28.56 18.55
CA ALA A 81 20.09 -29.83 18.99
C ALA A 81 21.57 -29.73 19.40
N ALA A 82 22.38 -28.96 18.65
CA ALA A 82 23.78 -28.72 19.00
C ALA A 82 23.94 -27.90 20.29
N ILE A 83 23.07 -26.92 20.54
CA ILE A 83 23.06 -26.15 21.79
C ILE A 83 22.65 -27.03 22.97
N GLU A 84 21.61 -27.86 22.81
CA GLU A 84 21.16 -28.80 23.85
C GLU A 84 22.27 -29.78 24.22
N GLN A 85 22.96 -30.37 23.24
CA GLN A 85 24.14 -31.21 23.49
C GLN A 85 25.27 -30.45 24.17
N ALA A 86 25.52 -29.19 23.79
CA ALA A 86 26.53 -28.35 24.45
C ALA A 86 26.16 -28.04 25.91
N LEU A 87 24.87 -27.88 26.22
CA LEU A 87 24.38 -27.68 27.59
C LEU A 87 24.46 -28.98 28.41
N GLU A 88 24.12 -30.12 27.82
CA GLU A 88 24.25 -31.43 28.48
C GLU A 88 25.71 -31.74 28.80
N THR A 89 26.62 -31.55 27.85
CA THR A 89 28.07 -31.74 28.08
C THR A 89 28.61 -30.80 29.15
N ARG A 90 28.14 -29.54 29.17
CA ARG A 90 28.49 -28.58 30.22
C ARG A 90 27.93 -28.98 31.60
N ALA A 91 26.70 -29.50 31.66
CA ALA A 91 26.09 -29.97 32.90
C ALA A 91 26.84 -31.18 33.48
N VAL A 92 27.25 -32.12 32.63
CA VAL A 92 28.09 -33.26 33.00
C VAL A 92 29.46 -32.78 33.50
N ALA A 93 30.11 -31.85 32.78
CA ALA A 93 31.40 -31.30 33.19
C ALA A 93 31.33 -30.51 34.52
N ALA A 94 30.19 -29.88 34.81
CA ALA A 94 29.96 -29.17 36.06
C ALA A 94 29.63 -30.10 37.24
N GLY A 95 29.58 -31.43 37.04
CA GLY A 95 29.24 -32.39 38.09
C GLY A 95 27.79 -32.30 38.57
N VAL A 96 26.93 -31.59 37.85
CA VAL A 96 25.49 -31.49 38.12
C VAL A 96 24.83 -32.77 37.62
N SER A 97 25.02 -33.85 38.37
CA SER A 97 24.32 -35.11 38.11
C SER A 97 22.83 -34.91 38.38
N ARG A 98 22.01 -35.13 37.35
CA ARG A 98 20.53 -35.16 37.42
C ARG A 98 19.97 -36.19 38.43
N ALA A 99 20.82 -37.01 39.04
CA ALA A 99 20.49 -38.00 40.06
C ALA A 99 20.10 -37.39 41.42
N GLY A 100 20.16 -36.07 41.58
CA GLY A 100 19.72 -35.36 42.78
C GLY A 100 18.52 -34.45 42.55
N ALA A 101 17.57 -34.81 41.68
CA ALA A 101 16.28 -34.13 41.67
C ALA A 101 15.56 -34.44 42.99
N PRO A 102 15.31 -33.46 43.88
CA PRO A 102 14.54 -33.71 45.09
C PRO A 102 13.15 -34.17 44.68
N ASP A 103 12.73 -35.28 45.29
CA ASP A 103 11.42 -35.89 45.09
C ASP A 103 10.34 -34.81 45.33
N PRO A 104 9.49 -34.46 44.34
CA PRO A 104 8.51 -33.38 44.49
C PRO A 104 7.45 -33.70 45.56
N ALA A 105 7.38 -34.96 46.01
CA ALA A 105 6.50 -35.40 47.08
C ALA A 105 6.94 -34.93 48.50
N GLY A 106 8.17 -34.43 48.68
CA GLY A 106 8.67 -33.97 49.98
C GLY A 106 8.39 -32.51 50.32
N LEU A 107 7.89 -31.70 49.37
CA LEU A 107 7.80 -30.24 49.51
C LEU A 107 6.49 -29.72 50.14
N GLN A 108 5.60 -30.61 50.58
CA GLN A 108 4.25 -30.21 51.01
C GLN A 108 3.97 -30.36 52.51
N ALA A 109 4.93 -30.83 53.33
CA ALA A 109 4.69 -31.19 54.73
C ALA A 109 5.49 -30.37 55.76
N GLY A 110 5.97 -29.17 55.41
CA GLY A 110 6.76 -28.36 56.36
C GLY A 110 6.76 -26.88 56.01
N ILE A 111 5.58 -26.28 55.91
CA ILE A 111 5.41 -24.82 56.01
C ILE A 111 4.79 -24.58 57.39
N ASP A 112 5.56 -24.89 58.43
CA ASP A 112 5.30 -24.41 59.78
C ASP A 112 5.89 -23.00 59.89
N ASP A 113 5.05 -22.09 60.37
CA ASP A 113 5.31 -20.68 60.62
C ASP A 113 6.62 -20.47 61.40
N GLY A 114 7.62 -19.83 60.78
CA GLY A 114 8.78 -19.37 61.57
C GLY A 114 10.00 -18.85 60.83
N GLN A 115 10.20 -19.17 59.56
CA GLN A 115 11.33 -18.65 58.80
C GLN A 115 10.91 -18.15 57.42
N VAL A 116 10.24 -17.00 57.42
CA VAL A 116 10.25 -16.08 56.29
C VAL A 116 11.65 -15.48 56.20
N ALA A 117 12.64 -16.30 55.86
CA ALA A 117 13.96 -15.86 55.45
C ALA A 117 13.76 -15.10 54.14
N THR A 118 13.57 -13.80 54.30
CA THR A 118 13.61 -12.73 53.32
C THR A 118 14.17 -13.17 51.96
N ALA A 119 13.27 -13.49 51.03
CA ALA A 119 13.54 -13.48 49.58
C ALA A 119 13.95 -12.07 49.05
N ALA A 120 14.21 -11.12 49.95
CA ALA A 120 14.94 -9.88 49.70
C ALA A 120 16.46 -10.10 49.52
N GLY A 121 17.03 -11.21 50.02
CA GLY A 121 18.47 -11.50 49.90
C GLY A 121 18.92 -12.00 48.52
N ALA A 122 18.05 -12.70 47.78
CA ALA A 122 18.38 -13.22 46.44
C ALA A 122 18.22 -12.17 45.32
N ARG A 123 17.57 -11.03 45.58
CA ARG A 123 17.48 -9.91 44.63
C ARG A 123 18.69 -8.97 44.67
N ALA A 124 19.54 -9.06 45.70
CA ALA A 124 20.70 -8.18 45.84
C ALA A 124 21.98 -8.72 45.17
N ALA A 125 22.02 -10.00 44.77
CA ALA A 125 23.22 -10.65 44.23
C ALA A 125 23.21 -10.88 42.70
N ALA A 126 22.19 -10.40 41.98
CA ALA A 126 22.03 -10.65 40.54
C ALA A 126 21.85 -9.37 39.71
N ALA A 127 22.47 -8.26 40.15
CA ALA A 127 22.64 -7.06 39.35
C ALA A 127 24.01 -7.04 38.66
N ASP A 128 24.51 -8.22 38.25
CA ASP A 128 25.66 -8.26 37.35
C ASP A 128 25.25 -7.51 36.06
N PRO A 129 26.01 -6.49 35.63
CA PRO A 129 25.68 -5.72 34.44
C PRO A 129 25.60 -6.69 33.26
N ILE A 130 24.46 -6.67 32.56
CA ILE A 130 24.25 -7.48 31.36
C ILE A 130 25.44 -7.25 30.42
N PRO A 131 26.13 -8.29 29.96
CA PRO A 131 27.25 -8.10 29.05
C PRO A 131 26.82 -7.28 27.83
N PRO A 132 27.59 -6.24 27.42
CA PRO A 132 27.18 -5.30 26.37
C PRO A 132 26.93 -5.98 25.01
N VAL A 133 27.49 -7.18 24.81
CA VAL A 133 27.24 -8.04 23.64
C VAL A 133 25.78 -8.49 23.60
N ILE A 134 25.20 -8.86 24.74
CA ILE A 134 23.80 -9.29 24.85
C ILE A 134 22.88 -8.10 24.61
N GLU A 135 23.17 -6.94 25.20
CA GLU A 135 22.35 -5.72 24.99
C GLU A 135 22.31 -5.31 23.51
N LYS A 136 23.46 -5.36 22.83
CA LYS A 136 23.55 -5.07 21.40
C LYS A 136 22.79 -6.09 20.55
N ALA A 137 22.83 -7.37 20.92
CA ALA A 137 22.07 -8.42 20.25
C ALA A 137 20.55 -8.23 20.42
N VAL A 138 20.10 -7.92 21.64
CA VAL A 138 18.68 -7.66 21.94
C VAL A 138 18.19 -6.42 21.19
N ARG A 139 18.95 -5.32 21.17
CA ARG A 139 18.58 -4.12 20.41
C ARG A 139 18.42 -4.42 18.92
N ARG A 140 19.34 -5.16 18.33
CA ARG A 140 19.26 -5.59 16.92
C ARG A 140 18.05 -6.49 16.65
N ALA A 141 17.74 -7.41 17.56
CA ALA A 141 16.57 -8.28 17.43
C ALA A 141 15.27 -7.47 17.47
N LEU A 142 15.16 -6.52 18.41
CA LEU A 142 13.99 -5.64 18.52
C LEU A 142 13.83 -4.72 17.29
N GLU A 143 14.93 -4.20 16.75
CA GLU A 143 14.89 -3.42 15.51
C GLU A 143 14.45 -4.26 14.30
N ALA A 144 14.91 -5.51 14.22
CA ALA A 144 14.50 -6.44 13.15
C ALA A 144 13.01 -6.80 13.27
N GLU A 145 12.52 -7.07 14.47
CA GLU A 145 11.10 -7.36 14.72
C GLU A 145 10.22 -6.18 14.35
N ARG A 146 10.60 -4.95 14.73
CA ARG A 146 9.86 -3.73 14.35
C ARG A 146 9.76 -3.58 12.83
N ARG A 147 10.86 -3.82 12.09
CA ARG A 147 10.83 -3.78 10.62
C ARG A 147 9.91 -4.85 10.03
N GLN A 148 9.92 -6.07 10.58
CA GLN A 148 9.02 -7.12 10.14
C GLN A 148 7.55 -6.77 10.41
N GLN A 149 7.25 -6.19 11.57
CA GLN A 149 5.90 -5.72 11.89
C GLN A 149 5.45 -4.60 10.93
N GLU A 150 6.32 -3.63 10.63
CA GLU A 150 6.03 -2.56 9.66
C GLU A 150 5.78 -3.12 8.25
N GLU A 151 6.60 -4.07 7.78
CA GLU A 151 6.43 -4.74 6.48
C GLU A 151 5.12 -5.53 6.42
N GLU A 152 4.78 -6.28 7.48
CA GLU A 152 3.54 -7.03 7.57
C GLU A 152 2.32 -6.10 7.61
N GLU A 153 2.38 -5.01 8.36
CA GLU A 153 1.31 -4.01 8.40
C GLU A 153 1.11 -3.34 7.05
N GLN A 154 2.19 -3.03 6.33
CA GLN A 154 2.14 -2.51 4.96
C GLN A 154 1.49 -3.51 4.00
N ALA A 155 1.92 -4.78 4.02
CA ALA A 155 1.34 -5.84 3.19
C ALA A 155 -0.16 -6.03 3.49
N ARG A 156 -0.55 -6.02 4.77
CA ARG A 156 -1.95 -6.09 5.21
C ARG A 156 -2.74 -4.85 4.77
N ALA A 157 -2.13 -3.66 4.77
CA ALA A 157 -2.77 -2.45 4.29
C ALA A 157 -3.00 -2.48 2.77
N GLU A 158 -2.03 -2.97 2.00
CA GLU A 158 -2.15 -3.16 0.55
C GLU A 158 -3.24 -4.17 0.18
N LEU A 159 -3.27 -5.33 0.84
CA LEU A 159 -4.32 -6.32 0.63
C LEU A 159 -5.71 -5.74 0.92
N ARG A 160 -5.85 -4.99 2.03
CA ARG A 160 -7.12 -4.30 2.35
C ARG A 160 -7.51 -3.26 1.31
N ARG A 161 -6.54 -2.56 0.71
CA ARG A 161 -6.78 -1.59 -0.37
C ARG A 161 -7.28 -2.30 -1.63
N LEU A 162 -6.65 -3.41 -2.03
CA LEU A 162 -7.07 -4.25 -3.15
C LEU A 162 -8.51 -4.75 -2.96
N GLN A 163 -8.80 -5.38 -1.81
CA GLN A 163 -10.15 -5.89 -1.50
C GLN A 163 -11.23 -4.80 -1.46
N ARG A 164 -10.88 -3.56 -1.10
CA ARG A 164 -11.84 -2.43 -1.14
C ARG A 164 -12.11 -2.00 -2.57
N ALA A 165 -11.08 -1.94 -3.41
CA ALA A 165 -11.21 -1.63 -4.83
C ALA A 165 -12.06 -2.71 -5.52
N GLU A 166 -11.75 -3.99 -5.33
CA GLU A 166 -12.51 -5.12 -5.88
C GLU A 166 -13.98 -5.07 -5.49
N ARG A 167 -14.30 -4.96 -4.20
CA ARG A 167 -15.70 -4.83 -3.74
C ARG A 167 -16.41 -3.60 -4.30
N GLN A 168 -15.67 -2.51 -4.52
CA GLN A 168 -16.23 -1.32 -5.15
C GLN A 168 -16.55 -1.56 -6.63
N VAL A 169 -15.65 -2.24 -7.35
CA VAL A 169 -15.87 -2.62 -8.75
C VAL A 169 -17.00 -3.63 -8.87
N GLU A 170 -17.08 -4.63 -8.00
CA GLU A 170 -18.13 -5.65 -8.01
C GLU A 170 -19.53 -5.02 -7.99
N ARG A 171 -19.78 -4.08 -7.08
CA ARG A 171 -21.07 -3.34 -7.02
C ARG A 171 -21.38 -2.54 -8.28
N ILE A 172 -20.36 -2.02 -8.97
CA ILE A 172 -20.53 -1.28 -10.23
C ILE A 172 -20.70 -2.26 -11.39
N ALA A 173 -19.98 -3.36 -11.36
CA ALA A 173 -19.94 -4.39 -12.39
C ALA A 173 -21.28 -5.10 -12.52
N GLU A 174 -21.94 -5.41 -11.40
CA GLU A 174 -23.29 -5.97 -11.39
C GLU A 174 -24.29 -5.03 -12.07
N ARG A 175 -24.21 -3.72 -11.80
CA ARG A 175 -25.15 -2.74 -12.34
C ARG A 175 -24.90 -2.40 -13.81
N LEU A 176 -23.65 -2.45 -14.25
CA LEU A 176 -23.24 -2.10 -15.62
C LEU A 176 -22.99 -3.33 -16.52
N ALA A 177 -23.18 -4.54 -15.99
CA ALA A 177 -22.85 -5.81 -16.63
C ALA A 177 -21.43 -5.80 -17.26
N LEU A 178 -20.43 -5.41 -16.46
CA LEU A 178 -19.03 -5.32 -16.92
C LEU A 178 -18.45 -6.71 -17.22
N THR A 179 -17.64 -6.80 -18.28
CA THR A 179 -16.86 -8.02 -18.58
C THR A 179 -15.71 -8.20 -17.59
N ASP A 180 -15.12 -9.39 -17.50
CA ASP A 180 -13.95 -9.65 -16.65
C ASP A 180 -12.74 -8.75 -16.96
N GLU A 181 -12.51 -8.50 -18.24
CA GLU A 181 -11.46 -7.59 -18.71
C GLU A 181 -11.73 -6.15 -18.27
N GLN A 182 -12.98 -5.69 -18.41
CA GLN A 182 -13.38 -4.37 -17.93
C GLN A 182 -13.30 -4.27 -16.41
N ARG A 183 -13.67 -5.33 -15.67
CA ARG A 183 -13.55 -5.39 -14.20
C ARG A 183 -12.10 -5.22 -13.75
N SER A 184 -11.19 -6.01 -14.31
CA SER A 184 -9.77 -5.95 -13.95
C SER A 184 -9.14 -4.59 -14.33
N GLY A 185 -9.47 -4.05 -15.51
CA GLY A 185 -9.07 -2.70 -15.90
C GLY A 185 -9.59 -1.62 -14.95
N PHE A 186 -10.84 -1.72 -14.51
CA PHE A 186 -11.44 -0.76 -13.59
C PHE A 186 -10.82 -0.81 -12.18
N VAL A 187 -10.47 -2.02 -11.69
CA VAL A 187 -9.72 -2.17 -10.43
C VAL A 187 -8.36 -1.48 -10.53
N ALA A 188 -7.62 -1.70 -11.62
CA ALA A 188 -6.32 -1.07 -11.84
C ALA A 188 -6.43 0.48 -11.84
N LEU A 189 -7.43 1.04 -12.53
CA LEU A 189 -7.68 2.49 -12.56
C LEU A 189 -8.04 3.06 -11.18
N LEU A 190 -8.83 2.34 -10.38
CA LEU A 190 -9.15 2.77 -9.01
C LEU A 190 -7.92 2.79 -8.12
N LEU A 191 -7.06 1.78 -8.22
CA LEU A 191 -5.81 1.72 -7.47
C LEU A 191 -4.88 2.85 -7.89
N GLU A 192 -4.67 3.07 -9.19
CA GLU A 192 -3.83 4.15 -9.70
C GLU A 192 -4.31 5.52 -9.19
N ARG A 193 -5.62 5.80 -9.29
CA ARG A 193 -6.22 7.04 -8.78
C ARG A 193 -6.00 7.21 -7.28
N ASP A 194 -6.22 6.15 -6.49
CA ASP A 194 -6.06 6.21 -5.04
C ASP A 194 -4.60 6.43 -4.64
N GLU A 195 -3.65 5.91 -5.40
CA GLU A 195 -2.21 6.14 -5.20
C GLU A 195 -1.82 7.59 -5.49
N ALA A 196 -2.22 8.09 -6.66
CA ALA A 196 -1.95 9.47 -7.07
C ALA A 196 -2.57 10.47 -6.08
N ARG A 197 -3.81 10.20 -5.65
CA ARG A 197 -4.48 11.00 -4.61
C ARG A 197 -3.76 10.89 -3.27
N GLY A 198 -3.31 9.70 -2.87
CA GLY A 198 -2.55 9.51 -1.64
C GLY A 198 -1.22 10.27 -1.65
N ALA A 199 -0.50 10.23 -2.78
CA ALA A 199 0.73 10.99 -2.98
C ALA A 199 0.48 12.50 -2.89
N LEU A 200 -0.59 12.99 -3.53
CA LEU A 200 -0.99 14.40 -3.47
C LEU A 200 -1.25 14.85 -2.02
N TRP A 201 -2.00 14.07 -1.24
CA TRP A 201 -2.28 14.42 0.16
C TRP A 201 -1.05 14.34 1.06
N ARG A 202 -0.08 13.46 0.77
CA ARG A 202 1.21 13.47 1.47
C ARG A 202 1.94 14.80 1.24
N LYS A 203 2.02 15.27 -0.01
CA LYS A 203 2.63 16.57 -0.33
C LYS A 203 1.99 17.74 0.42
N VAL A 204 0.66 17.75 0.54
CA VAL A 204 -0.06 18.77 1.33
C VAL A 204 0.30 18.66 2.82
N ARG A 205 0.25 17.46 3.39
CA ARG A 205 0.55 17.22 4.80
C ARG A 205 1.99 17.60 5.15
N ASP A 206 2.91 17.31 4.24
CA ASP A 206 4.34 17.57 4.41
C ASP A 206 4.68 19.04 4.08
N GLY A 207 3.70 19.85 3.68
CA GLY A 207 3.83 21.30 3.44
C GLY A 207 4.46 21.66 2.09
N GLU A 208 4.67 20.69 1.21
CA GLU A 208 5.29 20.91 -0.11
C GLU A 208 4.41 21.74 -1.05
N ILE A 209 3.09 21.63 -0.92
CA ILE A 209 2.12 22.39 -1.71
C ILE A 209 0.98 22.91 -0.83
N PRO A 210 0.44 24.11 -1.11
CA PRO A 210 -0.75 24.61 -0.45
C PRO A 210 -2.00 23.83 -0.87
N PHE A 211 -3.04 23.90 -0.03
CA PHE A 211 -4.28 23.16 -0.23
C PHE A 211 -5.03 23.54 -1.51
N GLU A 212 -4.95 24.82 -1.89
CA GLU A 212 -5.56 25.39 -3.10
C GLU A 212 -4.98 24.74 -4.36
N GLN A 213 -3.65 24.64 -4.44
CA GLN A 213 -2.98 23.96 -5.55
C GLN A 213 -3.28 22.47 -5.57
N ALA A 214 -3.41 21.83 -4.40
CA ALA A 214 -3.80 20.43 -4.33
C ALA A 214 -5.23 20.20 -4.85
N ARG A 215 -6.13 21.18 -4.70
CA ARG A 215 -7.49 21.09 -5.25
C ARG A 215 -7.46 21.06 -6.78
N GLU A 216 -6.65 21.92 -7.40
CA GLU A 216 -6.47 21.97 -8.86
C GLU A 216 -5.85 20.66 -9.38
N GLN A 217 -4.77 20.18 -8.75
CA GLN A 217 -4.14 18.90 -9.11
C GLN A 217 -5.11 17.73 -8.96
N ARG A 218 -5.96 17.76 -7.93
CA ARG A 218 -6.99 16.74 -7.74
C ARG A 218 -8.00 16.74 -8.89
N GLU A 219 -8.44 17.91 -9.37
CA GLU A 219 -9.34 17.99 -10.52
C GLU A 219 -8.71 17.44 -11.79
N LEU A 220 -7.42 17.69 -12.02
CA LEU A 220 -6.66 17.10 -13.12
C LEU A 220 -6.59 15.56 -13.00
N LEU A 221 -6.31 15.04 -11.80
CA LEU A 221 -6.33 13.60 -11.55
C LEU A 221 -7.71 12.98 -11.83
N TRP A 222 -8.80 13.68 -11.46
CA TRP A 222 -10.15 13.23 -11.75
C TRP A 222 -10.43 13.19 -13.25
N LYS A 223 -10.06 14.24 -14.00
CA LYS A 223 -10.24 14.29 -15.46
C LYS A 223 -9.46 13.17 -16.16
N ALA A 224 -8.20 12.96 -15.79
CA ALA A 224 -7.38 11.90 -16.36
C ALA A 224 -7.95 10.50 -16.04
N TYR A 225 -8.42 10.28 -14.81
CA TYR A 225 -9.13 9.05 -14.45
C TYR A 225 -10.39 8.85 -15.28
N ASP A 226 -11.17 9.91 -15.46
CA ASP A 226 -12.44 9.86 -16.18
C ASP A 226 -12.27 9.55 -17.68
N GLU A 227 -11.25 10.14 -18.31
CA GLU A 227 -10.87 9.79 -19.69
C GLU A 227 -10.51 8.31 -19.83
N LYS A 228 -9.70 7.76 -18.92
CA LYS A 228 -9.35 6.34 -18.94
C LYS A 228 -10.55 5.42 -18.71
N VAL A 229 -11.50 5.85 -17.88
CA VAL A 229 -12.76 5.10 -17.70
C VAL A 229 -13.61 5.14 -18.96
N ARG A 230 -13.66 6.29 -19.65
CA ARG A 230 -14.40 6.44 -20.90
C ARG A 230 -13.84 5.60 -22.04
N THR A 231 -12.53 5.35 -22.07
CA THR A 231 -11.92 4.44 -23.07
C THR A 231 -12.16 2.97 -22.74
N LEU A 232 -12.26 2.62 -21.45
CA LEU A 232 -12.49 1.25 -20.99
C LEU A 232 -13.95 0.79 -21.15
N LEU A 233 -14.90 1.71 -20.96
CA LEU A 233 -16.33 1.41 -20.97
C LEU A 233 -17.00 1.76 -22.30
N ALA A 234 -18.01 0.98 -22.68
CA ALA A 234 -18.87 1.38 -23.79
C ALA A 234 -19.63 2.68 -23.45
N PRO A 235 -19.97 3.54 -24.44
CA PRO A 235 -20.63 4.81 -24.17
C PRO A 235 -21.92 4.70 -23.33
N ALA A 236 -22.70 3.63 -23.53
CA ALA A 236 -23.91 3.36 -22.74
C ALA A 236 -23.59 3.02 -21.28
N GLN A 237 -22.58 2.18 -21.04
CA GLN A 237 -22.11 1.83 -19.69
C GLN A 237 -21.56 3.06 -18.96
N TYR A 238 -20.84 3.92 -19.68
CA TYR A 238 -20.31 5.17 -19.14
C TYR A 238 -21.43 6.14 -18.71
N ALA A 239 -22.47 6.30 -19.54
CA ALA A 239 -23.63 7.12 -19.19
C ALA A 239 -24.36 6.62 -17.93
N GLU A 240 -24.50 5.30 -17.76
CA GLU A 240 -25.04 4.72 -16.54
C GLU A 240 -24.11 4.91 -15.34
N LEU A 241 -22.80 4.84 -15.52
CA LEU A 241 -21.84 5.15 -14.47
C LEU A 241 -21.98 6.59 -13.97
N GLU A 242 -22.18 7.55 -14.88
CA GLU A 242 -22.44 8.95 -14.53
C GLU A 242 -23.73 9.12 -13.72
N LYS A 243 -24.80 8.39 -14.07
CA LYS A 243 -26.04 8.38 -13.26
C LYS A 243 -25.78 7.83 -11.87
N ILE A 244 -25.03 6.71 -11.75
CA ILE A 244 -24.66 6.13 -10.44
C ILE A 244 -23.87 7.14 -9.60
N ARG A 245 -22.97 7.92 -10.22
CA ARG A 245 -22.21 8.97 -9.54
C ARG A 245 -23.13 10.10 -9.06
N ALA A 246 -23.99 10.61 -9.94
CA ALA A 246 -24.96 11.66 -9.60
C ALA A 246 -25.92 11.24 -8.47
N GLU A 247 -26.42 10.00 -8.48
CA GLU A 247 -27.25 9.45 -7.40
C GLU A 247 -26.52 9.43 -6.05
N ARG A 248 -25.22 9.09 -6.05
CA ARG A 248 -24.40 9.07 -4.82
C ARG A 248 -24.14 10.46 -4.28
N GLU A 249 -24.00 11.46 -5.15
CA GLU A 249 -23.85 12.86 -4.76
C GLU A 249 -25.15 13.41 -4.14
N GLN A 250 -26.30 13.03 -4.68
CA GLN A 250 -27.61 13.48 -4.20
C GLN A 250 -28.10 12.71 -2.96
N GLY A 251 -27.76 11.43 -2.82
CA GLY A 251 -28.32 10.53 -1.80
C GLY A 251 -27.56 10.42 -0.47
N GLY A 252 -26.52 11.22 -0.23
CA GLY A 252 -25.69 11.12 0.97
C GLY A 252 -26.33 11.75 2.23
N PRO A 253 -26.53 11.01 3.35
CA PRO A 253 -27.05 11.56 4.63
C PRO A 253 -26.18 12.63 5.30
N ARG A 254 -25.07 13.03 4.68
CA ARG A 254 -24.14 14.06 5.17
C ARG A 254 -24.21 15.38 4.39
N GLY A 255 -25.00 15.48 3.32
CA GLY A 255 -25.21 16.73 2.58
C GLY A 255 -26.08 17.76 3.30
N GLY A 256 -26.62 17.42 4.47
CA GLY A 256 -27.62 18.21 5.19
C GLY A 256 -27.25 18.65 6.61
N ARG A 257 -25.97 18.67 7.02
CA ARG A 257 -25.59 19.50 8.18
C ARG A 257 -25.63 20.96 7.75
N ARG A 258 -26.84 21.51 7.61
CA ARG A 258 -27.08 22.94 7.81
C ARG A 258 -26.51 23.24 9.19
N LEU A 259 -25.39 23.95 9.23
CA LEU A 259 -24.97 24.63 10.45
C LEU A 259 -26.18 25.49 10.88
N PRO A 260 -26.69 25.38 12.11
CA PRO A 260 -27.65 26.34 12.60
C PRO A 260 -27.00 27.73 12.51
N GLN A 261 -27.70 28.67 11.87
CA GLN A 261 -27.31 30.07 11.81
C GLN A 261 -27.44 30.71 13.20
#